data_AF-A0A9P7UVZ3-F1
#
_entry.id   AF-A0A9P7UVZ3-F1
#
_cell.length_a   1.000
_cell.length_b   1.000
_cell.length_c   1.000
_cell.angle_alpha   90.00
_cell.angle_beta   90.00
_cell.angle_gamma   90.00
#
_symmetry.space_group_name_H-M   'P 1'
#
loop_
_entity.id
_entity.type
_entity.pdbx_description
1 polymer ?
#
loop_
_entity_poly.entity_id
_entity_poly.type
_entity_poly.pdbx_seq_one_letter_code
_entity_poly.pdbx_strand_id
1 'polypeptide(L)'
;MDLYVGPDDITPDKDYKHVHKWIRNTILRLSGISIEGLVITPDLFKRHFHMAEFSSVHISSLFNPKDKQDVKLAFNLLKDIWSLPSMTATESLEKPFQSQIREAIRVYGQLCCHLVFPYVCIELSLSEQLEHLSTAAHLAFALYSYQNAGKQFMPTTLYVDIMLMVRNAYFCVAKSKVDDPDGEFWFILLGMDRLEILFEVANILTQHPEWQKTPRRLNLPSLDRNDNVISERVDHLNPKSWQGDVHTQAVSLQTCWKQGRKIIEVSYPFAKEVLTNADCNPDITLLSPFGTLLVRTPLDSDDVEDNHNLKSTSEESPDVMEGSRMVEDEAANAT
;
A
#
# COMPACT_ATOMS: atom_id res chain seq x y z
N MET A 1 -5.78 9.99 14.11
CA MET A 1 -4.78 8.92 13.97
C MET A 1 -4.87 8.03 15.20
N ASP A 2 -4.87 6.72 15.02
CA ASP A 2 -4.91 5.77 16.13
C ASP A 2 -3.51 5.62 16.75
N LEU A 3 -3.36 5.91 18.04
CA LEU A 3 -2.05 6.02 18.70
C LEU A 3 -1.63 4.76 19.50
N TYR A 4 -2.45 3.71 19.53
CA TYR A 4 -2.25 2.53 20.39
C TYR A 4 -1.16 1.57 19.89
N VAL A 5 0.03 1.59 20.46
CA VAL A 5 1.14 0.68 20.14
C VAL A 5 1.09 -0.61 20.97
N GLY A 6 1.82 -1.64 20.53
CA GLY A 6 2.00 -2.85 21.32
C GLY A 6 2.96 -2.65 22.51
N PRO A 7 3.20 -3.70 23.30
CA PRO A 7 4.26 -3.69 24.31
C PRO A 7 5.60 -3.24 23.71
N ASP A 8 6.41 -2.55 24.50
CA ASP A 8 7.73 -2.00 24.09
C ASP A 8 7.68 -1.06 22.88
N ASP A 9 6.57 -0.32 22.76
CA ASP A 9 6.28 0.59 21.64
C ASP A 9 6.32 -0.08 20.26
N ILE A 10 6.16 -1.41 20.19
CA ILE A 10 6.21 -2.15 18.93
C ILE A 10 5.02 -1.77 18.04
N THR A 11 5.31 -1.47 16.77
CA THR A 11 4.32 -1.17 15.74
C THR A 11 4.34 -2.24 14.66
N PRO A 12 3.18 -2.79 14.25
CA PRO A 12 3.13 -3.73 13.14
C PRO A 12 3.44 -3.00 11.83
N ASP A 13 4.32 -3.57 11.02
CA ASP A 13 4.61 -3.08 9.67
C ASP A 13 3.89 -3.93 8.62
N LYS A 14 3.55 -3.30 7.50
CA LYS A 14 3.04 -3.96 6.31
C LYS A 14 3.84 -3.46 5.13
N ASP A 15 4.46 -4.40 4.42
CA ASP A 15 5.34 -4.08 3.31
C ASP A 15 4.57 -3.32 2.21
N TYR A 16 5.09 -2.14 1.87
CA TYR A 16 4.42 -1.24 0.94
C TYR A 16 4.29 -1.83 -0.47
N LYS A 17 5.22 -2.70 -0.90
CA LYS A 17 5.16 -3.37 -2.20
C LYS A 17 4.07 -4.42 -2.23
N HIS A 18 3.86 -5.14 -1.13
CA HIS A 18 2.73 -6.06 -1.01
C HIS A 18 1.40 -5.31 -1.06
N VAL A 19 1.30 -4.17 -0.35
CA VAL A 19 0.12 -3.29 -0.43
C VAL A 19 -0.12 -2.80 -1.86
N HIS A 20 0.92 -2.36 -2.59
CA HIS A 20 0.79 -1.92 -3.99
C HIS A 20 0.30 -3.05 -4.91
N LYS A 21 0.83 -4.27 -4.75
CA LYS A 21 0.35 -5.45 -5.49
C LYS A 21 -1.11 -5.77 -5.19
N TRP A 22 -1.53 -5.66 -3.93
CA TRP A 22 -2.91 -5.99 -3.53
C TRP A 22 -3.93 -4.94 -3.97
N ILE A 23 -3.56 -3.66 -4.00
CA ILE A 23 -4.40 -2.60 -4.60
C ILE A 23 -4.60 -2.87 -6.09
N ARG A 24 -3.56 -3.35 -6.79
CA ARG A 24 -3.69 -3.82 -8.17
C ARG A 24 -4.66 -5.00 -8.27
N ASN A 25 -4.50 -6.03 -7.43
CA ASN A 25 -5.36 -7.21 -7.48
C ASN A 25 -6.83 -6.89 -7.21
N THR A 26 -7.10 -5.88 -6.39
CA THR A 26 -8.45 -5.38 -6.10
C THR A 26 -9.18 -4.91 -7.37
N ILE A 27 -8.47 -4.29 -8.32
CA ILE A 27 -9.00 -3.90 -9.64
C ILE A 27 -9.33 -5.11 -10.52
N LEU A 28 -8.65 -6.24 -10.32
CA LEU A 28 -8.81 -7.45 -11.14
C LEU A 28 -9.97 -8.34 -10.67
N ARG A 29 -10.59 -8.04 -9.53
CA ARG A 29 -11.71 -8.82 -8.98
C ARG A 29 -12.91 -8.77 -9.91
N LEU A 30 -13.46 -9.93 -10.27
CA LEU A 30 -14.62 -10.03 -11.17
C LEU A 30 -15.87 -9.34 -10.61
N SER A 31 -16.02 -9.32 -9.29
CA SER A 31 -17.10 -8.58 -8.59
C SER A 31 -17.00 -7.07 -8.76
N GLY A 32 -15.84 -6.55 -9.19
CA GLY A 32 -15.53 -5.13 -9.18
C GLY A 32 -15.36 -4.55 -7.78
N ILE A 33 -15.26 -3.23 -7.73
CA ILE A 33 -15.11 -2.44 -6.51
C ILE A 33 -16.13 -1.31 -6.44
N SER A 34 -16.66 -1.04 -5.25
CA SER A 34 -17.59 0.06 -4.99
C SER A 34 -16.83 1.36 -4.74
N ILE A 35 -17.02 2.36 -5.62
CA ILE A 35 -16.45 3.71 -5.46
C ILE A 35 -17.60 4.71 -5.57
N GLU A 36 -17.81 5.48 -4.50
CA GLU A 36 -18.92 6.45 -4.41
C GLU A 36 -20.30 5.83 -4.75
N GLY A 37 -20.52 4.58 -4.36
CA GLY A 37 -21.76 3.83 -4.62
C GLY A 37 -21.87 3.21 -6.02
N LEU A 38 -20.89 3.43 -6.89
CA LEU A 38 -20.79 2.79 -8.21
C LEU A 38 -19.93 1.54 -8.16
N VAL A 39 -20.44 0.42 -8.67
CA VAL A 39 -19.67 -0.81 -8.81
C VAL A 39 -18.87 -0.78 -10.12
N ILE A 40 -17.55 -0.67 -10.01
CA ILE A 40 -16.62 -0.59 -11.14
C ILE A 40 -15.95 -1.95 -11.32
N THR A 41 -16.32 -2.63 -12.40
CA THR A 41 -15.75 -3.94 -12.77
C THR A 41 -14.48 -3.79 -13.61
N PRO A 42 -13.65 -4.85 -13.75
CA PRO A 42 -12.48 -4.81 -14.62
C PRO A 42 -12.81 -4.37 -16.06
N ASP A 43 -13.98 -4.76 -16.58
CA ASP A 43 -14.41 -4.38 -17.93
C ASP A 43 -14.76 -2.89 -18.04
N LEU A 44 -15.25 -2.27 -16.97
CA LEU A 44 -15.45 -0.83 -16.92
C LEU A 44 -14.10 -0.10 -16.92
N PHE A 45 -13.12 -0.54 -16.13
CA PHE A 45 -11.76 0.02 -16.20
C PHE A 45 -11.19 -0.06 -17.62
N LYS A 46 -11.24 -1.25 -18.25
CA LYS A 46 -10.77 -1.45 -19.63
C LYS A 46 -11.49 -0.55 -20.64
N ARG A 47 -12.81 -0.40 -20.52
CA ARG A 47 -13.61 0.49 -21.39
C ARG A 47 -13.15 1.95 -21.24
N HIS A 48 -12.95 2.40 -20.01
CA HIS A 48 -12.48 3.75 -19.73
C HIS A 48 -11.03 3.97 -20.22
N PHE A 49 -10.17 2.95 -20.19
CA PHE A 49 -8.85 3.01 -20.82
C PHE A 49 -8.94 3.12 -22.34
N HIS A 50 -9.81 2.34 -23.00
CA HIS A 50 -10.05 2.49 -24.44
C HIS A 50 -10.57 3.88 -24.81
N MET A 51 -11.48 4.45 -24.01
CA MET A 51 -11.97 5.82 -24.20
C MET A 51 -10.88 6.89 -24.02
N ALA A 52 -9.81 6.58 -23.29
CA ALA A 52 -8.63 7.43 -23.14
C ALA A 52 -7.50 7.04 -24.11
N GLU A 53 -7.84 6.32 -25.19
CA GLU A 53 -6.95 5.97 -26.30
C GLU A 53 -5.78 5.02 -25.97
N PHE A 54 -5.85 4.31 -24.84
CA PHE A 54 -4.88 3.25 -24.53
C PHE A 54 -5.04 2.06 -25.50
N SER A 55 -3.90 1.49 -25.93
CA SER A 55 -3.92 0.38 -26.89
C SER A 55 -4.47 -0.92 -26.27
N SER A 56 -5.18 -1.73 -27.07
CA SER A 56 -5.75 -3.01 -26.60
C SER A 56 -4.69 -3.99 -26.10
N VAL A 57 -3.49 -3.96 -26.69
CA VAL A 57 -2.36 -4.81 -26.28
C VAL A 57 -1.88 -4.41 -24.89
N HIS A 58 -1.72 -3.11 -24.65
CA HIS A 58 -1.32 -2.57 -23.34
C HIS A 58 -2.35 -2.90 -22.25
N ILE A 59 -3.63 -2.65 -22.52
CA ILE A 59 -4.73 -2.97 -21.59
C ILE A 59 -4.76 -4.48 -21.28
N SER A 60 -4.60 -5.34 -22.29
CA SER A 60 -4.62 -6.79 -22.08
C SER A 60 -3.43 -7.26 -21.22
N SER A 61 -2.27 -6.63 -21.38
CA SER A 61 -1.08 -6.90 -20.57
C SER A 61 -1.31 -6.56 -19.10
N LEU A 62 -1.84 -5.36 -18.81
CA LEU A 62 -2.04 -4.88 -17.43
C LEU A 62 -3.07 -5.70 -16.64
N PHE A 63 -4.12 -6.16 -17.31
CA PHE A 63 -5.22 -6.93 -16.70
C PHE A 63 -5.00 -8.44 -16.73
N ASN A 64 -3.80 -8.91 -17.08
CA ASN A 64 -3.49 -10.34 -17.06
C ASN A 64 -3.44 -10.87 -15.60
N PRO A 65 -4.33 -11.80 -15.20
CA PRO A 65 -4.43 -12.29 -13.83
C PRO A 65 -3.37 -13.32 -13.46
N LYS A 66 -2.59 -13.84 -14.41
CA LYS A 66 -1.56 -14.86 -14.15
C LYS A 66 -0.29 -14.30 -13.52
N ASP A 67 -0.13 -12.98 -13.54
CA ASP A 67 1.09 -12.32 -13.09
C ASP A 67 0.83 -11.43 -11.87
N LYS A 68 0.35 -12.02 -10.76
CA LYS A 68 -0.05 -11.30 -9.55
C LYS A 68 1.12 -10.77 -8.71
N GLN A 69 2.35 -11.22 -9.00
CA GLN A 69 3.55 -10.90 -8.23
C GLN A 69 4.47 -9.86 -8.92
N ASP A 70 4.19 -9.47 -10.16
CA ASP A 70 4.97 -8.45 -10.88
C ASP A 70 4.64 -7.03 -10.37
N VAL A 71 5.60 -6.46 -9.64
CA VAL A 71 5.54 -5.11 -9.07
C VAL A 71 5.54 -4.03 -10.16
N LYS A 72 6.20 -4.25 -11.30
CA LYS A 72 6.24 -3.30 -12.42
C LYS A 72 4.90 -3.26 -13.15
N LEU A 73 4.26 -4.40 -13.38
CA LEU A 73 2.90 -4.45 -13.92
C LEU A 73 1.89 -3.81 -12.97
N ALA A 74 2.04 -4.04 -11.65
CA ALA A 74 1.24 -3.35 -10.65
C ALA A 74 1.41 -1.84 -10.74
N PHE A 75 2.65 -1.34 -10.71
CA PHE A 75 2.95 0.08 -10.82
C PHE A 75 2.37 0.70 -12.11
N ASN A 76 2.60 0.08 -13.27
CA ASN A 76 2.10 0.61 -14.54
C ASN A 76 0.57 0.71 -14.57
N LEU A 77 -0.14 -0.31 -14.06
CA LEU A 77 -1.60 -0.24 -14.00
C LEU A 77 -2.07 0.88 -13.08
N LEU A 78 -1.49 0.99 -11.87
CA LEU A 78 -1.86 2.05 -10.93
C LEU A 78 -1.57 3.44 -11.53
N LYS A 79 -0.45 3.57 -12.23
CA LYS A 79 -0.07 4.79 -12.95
C LYS A 79 -1.09 5.20 -13.97
N ASP A 80 -1.48 4.29 -14.85
CA ASP A 80 -2.47 4.58 -15.88
C ASP A 80 -3.83 4.97 -15.30
N ILE A 81 -4.20 4.45 -14.13
CA ILE A 81 -5.43 4.83 -13.42
C ILE A 81 -5.33 6.26 -12.88
N TRP A 82 -4.23 6.63 -12.22
CA TRP A 82 -4.11 7.96 -11.61
C TRP A 82 -3.82 9.06 -12.64
N SER A 83 -3.20 8.72 -13.78
CA SER A 83 -2.95 9.64 -14.90
C SER A 83 -4.14 9.76 -15.86
N LEU A 84 -5.23 9.04 -15.60
CA LEU A 84 -6.39 8.96 -16.49
C LEU A 84 -7.12 10.30 -16.59
N PRO A 85 -7.27 10.92 -17.79
CA PRO A 85 -7.84 12.26 -17.90
C PRO A 85 -9.35 12.28 -17.60
N SER A 86 -9.85 13.41 -17.11
CA SER A 86 -11.29 13.69 -17.09
C SER A 86 -11.84 13.72 -18.52
N MET A 87 -13.12 13.38 -18.68
CA MET A 87 -13.80 13.53 -19.96
C MET A 87 -13.97 15.02 -20.29
N THR A 88 -13.95 15.37 -21.57
CA THR A 88 -14.17 16.76 -21.99
C THR A 88 -15.58 17.24 -21.60
N ALA A 89 -15.78 18.55 -21.57
CA ALA A 89 -17.10 19.13 -21.24
C ALA A 89 -18.19 18.62 -22.19
N THR A 90 -17.89 18.55 -23.49
CA THR A 90 -18.80 18.01 -24.51
C THR A 90 -19.13 16.55 -24.26
N GLU A 91 -18.12 15.70 -24.05
CA GLU A 91 -18.34 14.27 -23.78
C GLU A 91 -19.10 14.03 -22.47
N SER A 92 -18.87 14.86 -21.46
CA SER A 92 -19.55 14.77 -20.18
C SER A 92 -21.03 15.11 -20.29
N LEU A 93 -21.39 16.07 -21.15
CA LEU A 93 -22.79 16.39 -21.44
C LEU A 93 -23.47 15.30 -22.27
N GLU A 94 -22.76 14.69 -23.23
CA GLU A 94 -23.29 13.63 -24.07
C GLU A 94 -23.42 12.28 -23.34
N LYS A 95 -22.49 11.99 -22.42
CA LYS A 95 -22.37 10.70 -21.73
C LYS A 95 -22.23 10.89 -20.21
N PRO A 96 -23.25 11.45 -19.53
CA PRO A 96 -23.16 11.81 -18.12
C PRO A 96 -22.82 10.63 -17.21
N PHE A 97 -23.37 9.44 -17.50
CA PHE A 97 -23.05 8.23 -16.72
C PHE A 97 -21.60 7.78 -16.90
N GLN A 98 -21.02 7.89 -18.09
CA GLN A 98 -19.62 7.57 -18.32
C GLN A 98 -18.71 8.60 -17.65
N SER A 99 -19.09 9.88 -17.66
CA SER A 99 -18.36 10.92 -16.93
C SER A 99 -18.34 10.63 -15.42
N GLN A 100 -19.47 10.20 -14.85
CA GLN A 100 -19.54 9.81 -13.45
C GLN A 100 -18.63 8.61 -13.12
N ILE A 101 -18.64 7.55 -13.94
CA ILE A 101 -17.73 6.41 -13.74
C ILE A 101 -16.27 6.85 -13.89
N ARG A 102 -15.96 7.72 -14.87
CA ARG A 102 -14.61 8.26 -15.07
C ARG A 102 -14.11 8.96 -13.81
N GLU A 103 -14.91 9.84 -13.22
CA GLU A 103 -14.50 10.57 -12.03
C GLU A 103 -14.34 9.64 -10.82
N ALA A 104 -15.21 8.64 -10.66
CA ALA A 104 -15.03 7.61 -9.64
C ALA A 104 -13.71 6.83 -9.82
N ILE A 105 -13.37 6.42 -11.05
CA ILE A 105 -12.07 5.80 -11.35
C ILE A 105 -10.91 6.74 -10.99
N ARG A 106 -11.04 8.04 -11.28
CA ARG A 106 -10.00 9.03 -10.97
C ARG A 106 -9.84 9.26 -9.47
N VAL A 107 -10.92 9.24 -8.68
CA VAL A 107 -10.87 9.30 -7.21
C VAL A 107 -10.07 8.11 -6.67
N TYR A 108 -10.35 6.90 -7.18
CA TYR A 108 -9.55 5.73 -6.84
C TYR A 108 -8.09 5.86 -7.31
N GLY A 109 -7.86 6.44 -8.49
CA GLY A 109 -6.53 6.79 -8.98
C GLY A 109 -5.76 7.70 -8.01
N GLN A 110 -6.41 8.70 -7.41
CA GLN A 110 -5.76 9.54 -6.40
C GLN A 110 -5.36 8.74 -5.15
N LEU A 111 -6.18 7.79 -4.70
CA LEU A 111 -5.77 6.87 -3.63
C LEU A 111 -4.50 6.10 -4.00
N CYS A 112 -4.46 5.52 -5.21
CA CYS A 112 -3.30 4.79 -5.72
C CYS A 112 -2.05 5.68 -5.78
N CYS A 113 -2.19 6.90 -6.31
CA CYS A 113 -1.10 7.87 -6.38
C CYS A 113 -0.54 8.17 -4.99
N HIS A 114 -1.39 8.56 -4.04
CA HIS A 114 -0.96 8.91 -2.68
C HIS A 114 -0.33 7.73 -1.90
N LEU A 115 -0.63 6.49 -2.25
CA LEU A 115 0.02 5.29 -1.68
C LEU A 115 1.35 4.94 -2.34
N VAL A 116 1.53 5.25 -3.62
CA VAL A 116 2.72 4.87 -4.40
C VAL A 116 3.78 5.99 -4.40
N PHE A 117 3.37 7.24 -4.63
CA PHE A 117 4.27 8.39 -4.80
C PHE A 117 5.33 8.55 -3.68
N PRO A 118 4.99 8.37 -2.38
CA PRO A 118 5.95 8.48 -1.28
C PRO A 118 7.18 7.59 -1.40
N TYR A 119 7.09 6.50 -2.16
CA TYR A 119 8.13 5.48 -2.28
C TYR A 119 8.91 5.56 -3.60
N VAL A 120 8.46 6.39 -4.56
CA VAL A 120 9.03 6.41 -5.93
C VAL A 120 9.42 7.82 -6.41
N CYS A 121 8.83 8.87 -5.84
CA CYS A 121 9.14 10.25 -6.21
C CYS A 121 10.30 10.79 -5.35
N ILE A 122 11.49 10.83 -5.95
CA ILE A 122 12.74 11.18 -5.25
C ILE A 122 12.82 12.64 -4.81
N GLU A 123 11.95 13.49 -5.32
CA GLU A 123 11.90 14.93 -5.03
C GLU A 123 11.03 15.28 -3.82
N LEU A 124 10.32 14.29 -3.25
CA LEU A 124 9.49 14.50 -2.07
C LEU A 124 10.35 14.58 -0.81
N SER A 125 10.16 15.64 -0.04
CA SER A 125 10.60 15.69 1.37
C SER A 125 9.87 14.64 2.22
N LEU A 126 10.43 14.33 3.39
CA LEU A 126 9.80 13.43 4.34
C LEU A 126 8.43 13.93 4.82
N SER A 127 8.28 15.25 4.96
CA SER A 127 6.99 15.88 5.24
C SER A 127 5.97 15.65 4.12
N GLU A 128 6.36 15.85 2.86
CA GLU A 128 5.50 15.59 1.70
C GLU A 128 5.14 14.08 1.61
N GLN A 129 6.09 13.18 1.85
CA GLN A 129 5.83 11.73 1.90
C GLN A 129 4.76 11.39 2.95
N LEU A 130 4.86 11.96 4.15
CA LEU A 130 3.87 11.77 5.22
C LEU A 130 2.51 12.40 4.89
N GLU A 131 2.49 13.55 4.22
CA GLU A 131 1.26 14.19 3.75
C GLU A 131 0.54 13.32 2.73
N HIS A 132 1.27 12.75 1.76
CA HIS A 132 0.71 11.79 0.80
C HIS A 132 0.12 10.57 1.52
N LEU A 133 0.86 9.94 2.45
CA LEU A 133 0.33 8.79 3.20
C LEU A 133 -0.89 9.15 4.06
N SER A 134 -0.92 10.36 4.65
CA SER A 134 -2.11 10.85 5.35
C SER A 134 -3.29 11.02 4.41
N THR A 135 -3.08 11.63 3.24
CA THR A 135 -4.12 11.79 2.20
C THR A 135 -4.70 10.44 1.80
N ALA A 136 -3.83 9.43 1.59
CA ALA A 136 -4.25 8.08 1.29
C ALA A 136 -5.08 7.45 2.42
N ALA A 137 -4.64 7.56 3.68
CA ALA A 137 -5.38 7.00 4.81
C ALA A 137 -6.78 7.61 4.96
N HIS A 138 -6.91 8.93 4.85
CA HIS A 138 -8.21 9.59 4.96
C HIS A 138 -9.12 9.27 3.76
N LEU A 139 -8.57 9.19 2.55
CA LEU A 139 -9.35 8.83 1.36
C LEU A 139 -9.79 7.37 1.38
N ALA A 140 -8.91 6.45 1.76
CA ALA A 140 -9.26 5.04 1.93
C ALA A 140 -10.34 4.87 2.99
N PHE A 141 -10.23 5.56 4.13
CA PHE A 141 -11.28 5.57 5.16
C PHE A 141 -12.61 6.10 4.62
N ALA A 142 -12.59 7.22 3.90
CA ALA A 142 -13.79 7.82 3.34
C ALA A 142 -14.48 6.87 2.35
N LEU A 143 -13.73 6.29 1.41
CA LEU A 143 -14.25 5.34 0.41
C LEU A 143 -14.76 4.05 1.03
N TYR A 144 -14.03 3.50 2.01
CA TYR A 144 -14.42 2.27 2.70
C TYR A 144 -15.70 2.48 3.53
N SER A 145 -15.88 3.66 4.12
CA SER A 145 -17.04 3.96 4.98
C SER A 145 -18.23 4.53 4.21
N TYR A 146 -18.02 5.07 3.00
CA TYR A 146 -19.08 5.70 2.20
C TYR A 146 -20.22 4.72 1.93
N GLN A 147 -21.44 5.09 2.34
CA GLN A 147 -22.64 4.27 2.23
C GLN A 147 -22.47 2.81 2.73
N ASN A 148 -21.61 2.59 3.73
CA ASN A 148 -21.27 1.27 4.25
C ASN A 148 -20.68 0.31 3.20
N ALA A 149 -19.89 0.82 2.24
CA ALA A 149 -19.29 0.01 1.20
C ALA A 149 -18.45 -1.15 1.77
N GLY A 150 -17.59 -0.86 2.74
CA GLY A 150 -16.74 -1.84 3.41
C GLY A 150 -15.99 -2.73 2.42
N LYS A 151 -16.19 -4.05 2.54
CA LYS A 151 -15.54 -5.05 1.68
C LYS A 151 -15.91 -4.99 0.20
N GLN A 152 -16.99 -4.29 -0.15
CA GLN A 152 -17.35 -4.03 -1.55
C GLN A 152 -16.40 -3.03 -2.20
N PHE A 153 -15.77 -2.13 -1.44
CA PHE A 153 -14.73 -1.23 -1.94
C PHE A 153 -13.40 -1.96 -2.09
N MET A 154 -12.89 -2.55 -1.01
CA MET A 154 -11.65 -3.34 -1.03
C MET A 154 -11.67 -4.40 0.07
N PRO A 155 -10.88 -5.47 -0.05
CA PRO A 155 -10.74 -6.46 1.03
C PRO A 155 -10.47 -5.79 2.39
N THR A 156 -11.14 -6.26 3.44
CA THR A 156 -10.97 -5.71 4.79
C THR A 156 -9.52 -5.82 5.26
N THR A 157 -8.83 -6.89 4.89
CA THR A 157 -7.41 -7.09 5.18
C THR A 157 -6.53 -6.07 4.49
N LEU A 158 -6.74 -5.82 3.19
CA LEU A 158 -6.03 -4.76 2.47
C LEU A 158 -6.26 -3.38 3.09
N TYR A 159 -7.50 -3.08 3.47
CA TYR A 159 -7.81 -1.83 4.17
C TYR A 159 -7.02 -1.68 5.47
N VAL A 160 -7.04 -2.72 6.31
CA VAL A 160 -6.27 -2.74 7.57
C VAL A 160 -4.78 -2.62 7.28
N ASP A 161 -4.27 -3.31 6.26
CA ASP A 161 -2.85 -3.29 5.92
C ASP A 161 -2.38 -1.91 5.43
N ILE A 162 -3.21 -1.20 4.66
CA ILE A 162 -2.96 0.21 4.31
C ILE A 162 -2.89 1.07 5.58
N MET A 163 -3.84 0.92 6.51
CA MET A 163 -3.86 1.70 7.75
C MET A 163 -2.64 1.41 8.63
N LEU A 164 -2.24 0.15 8.75
CA LEU A 164 -1.05 -0.25 9.51
C LEU A 164 0.23 0.23 8.85
N MET A 165 0.37 0.13 7.52
CA MET A 165 1.51 0.64 6.76
C MET A 165 1.70 2.15 6.98
N VAL A 166 0.64 2.94 6.77
CA VAL A 166 0.68 4.39 6.98
C VAL A 166 1.02 4.73 8.43
N ARG A 167 0.37 4.03 9.37
CA ARG A 167 0.60 4.23 10.79
C ARG A 167 2.05 3.94 11.17
N ASN A 168 2.61 2.82 10.71
CA ASN A 168 3.97 2.43 11.00
C ASN A 168 4.97 3.48 10.47
N ALA A 169 4.78 4.00 9.25
CA ALA A 169 5.62 5.05 8.70
C ALA A 169 5.67 6.30 9.63
N TYR A 170 4.52 6.75 10.13
CA TYR A 170 4.45 7.87 11.08
C TYR A 170 5.16 7.56 12.40
N PHE A 171 4.96 6.36 12.96
CA PHE A 171 5.62 5.96 14.21
C PHE A 171 7.12 5.81 14.04
N CYS A 172 7.60 5.26 12.93
CA CYS A 172 9.03 5.14 12.64
C CYS A 172 9.70 6.51 12.53
N VAL A 173 9.06 7.49 11.88
CA VAL A 173 9.58 8.86 11.85
C VAL A 173 9.56 9.48 13.25
N ALA A 174 8.49 9.28 14.03
CA ALA A 174 8.42 9.77 15.40
C ALA A 174 9.54 9.22 16.28
N LYS A 175 9.75 7.90 16.24
CA LYS A 175 10.80 7.20 16.98
C LYS A 175 12.19 7.67 16.54
N SER A 176 12.42 7.78 15.23
CA SER A 176 13.70 8.25 14.69
C SER A 176 13.98 9.69 15.09
N LYS A 177 12.96 10.55 15.16
CA LYS A 177 13.08 11.92 15.65
C LYS A 177 13.44 12.02 17.13
N VAL A 178 13.04 11.03 17.94
CA VAL A 178 13.40 10.95 19.37
C VAL A 178 14.82 10.38 19.54
N ASP A 179 15.18 9.40 18.72
CA ASP A 179 16.48 8.71 18.77
C ASP A 179 17.62 9.58 18.22
N ASP A 180 17.43 10.15 17.03
CA ASP A 180 18.36 11.05 16.35
C ASP A 180 17.61 12.20 15.64
N PRO A 181 17.35 13.33 16.33
CA PRO A 181 16.64 14.46 15.76
C PRO A 181 17.31 15.07 14.52
N ASP A 182 18.65 14.98 14.43
CA ASP A 182 19.43 15.49 13.30
C ASP A 182 19.58 14.45 12.19
N GLY A 183 19.07 13.23 12.40
CA GLY A 183 19.14 12.11 11.47
C GLY A 183 18.19 12.23 10.28
N GLU A 184 18.48 11.40 9.28
CA GLU A 184 17.69 11.23 8.06
C GLU A 184 16.80 9.99 8.14
N PHE A 185 15.61 10.04 7.52
CA PHE A 185 14.71 8.89 7.48
C PHE A 185 14.21 8.59 6.06
N TRP A 186 14.34 7.32 5.66
CA TRP A 186 14.12 6.90 4.27
C TRP A 186 12.96 5.90 4.18
N PHE A 187 11.81 6.30 3.62
CA PHE A 187 10.65 5.41 3.46
C PHE A 187 10.94 4.17 2.61
N ILE A 188 11.80 4.30 1.61
CA ILE A 188 12.26 3.19 0.76
C ILE A 188 13.05 2.10 1.52
N LEU A 189 13.38 2.34 2.79
CA LEU A 189 14.01 1.36 3.68
C LEU A 189 13.01 0.69 4.63
N LEU A 190 11.74 1.10 4.63
CA LEU A 190 10.64 0.39 5.29
C LEU A 190 10.28 -0.88 4.50
N GLY A 191 9.73 -1.89 5.17
CA GLY A 191 9.38 -3.18 4.58
C GLY A 191 10.39 -4.30 4.80
N MET A 192 10.06 -5.48 4.30
CA MET A 192 10.77 -6.73 4.56
C MET A 192 11.63 -7.23 3.39
N ASP A 193 11.77 -6.46 2.30
CA ASP A 193 12.55 -6.85 1.11
C ASP A 193 13.92 -7.47 1.41
N ARG A 194 14.67 -6.87 2.35
CA ARG A 194 16.02 -7.37 2.69
C ARG A 194 15.97 -8.76 3.33
N LEU A 195 14.89 -9.04 4.05
CA LEU A 195 14.64 -10.31 4.70
C LEU A 195 14.07 -11.33 3.70
N GLU A 196 13.20 -10.92 2.78
CA GLU A 196 12.71 -11.78 1.69
C GLU A 196 13.85 -12.22 0.77
N ILE A 197 14.71 -11.28 0.33
CA ILE A 197 15.91 -11.61 -0.45
C ILE A 197 16.80 -12.58 0.32
N LEU A 198 16.97 -12.37 1.63
CA LEU A 198 17.79 -13.26 2.46
C LEU A 198 17.19 -14.67 2.52
N PHE A 199 15.88 -14.81 2.72
CA PHE A 199 15.20 -16.10 2.74
C PHE A 199 15.21 -16.79 1.37
N GLU A 200 14.98 -16.07 0.28
CA GLU A 200 15.08 -16.61 -1.08
C GLU A 200 16.49 -17.09 -1.38
N VAL A 201 17.50 -16.28 -1.09
CA VAL A 201 18.91 -16.66 -1.26
C VAL A 201 19.26 -17.85 -0.37
N ALA A 202 18.81 -17.88 0.89
CA ALA A 202 19.04 -19.01 1.78
C ALA A 202 18.41 -20.30 1.23
N ASN A 203 17.18 -20.24 0.73
CA ASN A 203 16.50 -21.39 0.12
C ASN A 203 17.20 -21.87 -1.16
N ILE A 204 17.58 -20.94 -2.04
CA ILE A 204 18.32 -21.25 -3.27
C ILE A 204 19.68 -21.86 -2.93
N LEU A 205 20.43 -21.29 -1.98
CA LEU A 205 21.75 -21.81 -1.57
C LEU A 205 21.66 -23.11 -0.79
N THR A 206 20.52 -23.41 -0.15
CA THR A 206 20.27 -24.73 0.44
C THR A 206 20.09 -25.80 -0.65
N GLN A 207 19.48 -25.44 -1.78
CA GLN A 207 19.27 -26.34 -2.92
C GLN A 207 20.48 -26.38 -3.88
N HIS A 208 21.22 -25.27 -3.98
CA HIS A 208 22.36 -25.06 -4.88
C HIS A 208 23.52 -24.34 -4.15
N PRO A 209 24.23 -25.03 -3.23
CA PRO A 209 25.31 -24.44 -2.44
C PRO A 209 26.45 -23.85 -3.30
N GLU A 210 26.63 -24.36 -4.51
CA GLU A 210 27.64 -23.92 -5.48
C GLU A 210 27.32 -22.57 -6.15
N TRP A 211 26.12 -22.03 -5.96
CA TRP A 211 25.67 -20.77 -6.57
C TRP A 211 25.90 -19.53 -5.70
N GLN A 212 26.81 -19.60 -4.72
CA GLN A 212 27.14 -18.47 -3.86
C GLN A 212 27.66 -17.26 -4.68
N LYS A 213 26.71 -16.43 -5.11
CA LYS A 213 26.89 -15.18 -5.85
C LYS A 213 25.82 -14.19 -5.39
N THR A 214 26.17 -12.92 -5.42
CA THR A 214 25.35 -11.82 -4.92
C THR A 214 24.03 -11.70 -5.71
N PRO A 215 22.85 -11.61 -5.05
CA PRO A 215 21.56 -11.47 -5.73
C PRO A 215 21.42 -10.09 -6.44
N ARG A 216 20.67 -10.05 -7.55
CA ARG A 216 20.31 -8.82 -8.27
C ARG A 216 18.95 -8.31 -7.80
N ARG A 217 18.84 -6.98 -7.68
CA ARG A 217 17.69 -6.25 -7.13
C ARG A 217 16.61 -5.97 -8.19
N LEU A 218 15.36 -5.81 -7.75
CA LEU A 218 14.17 -5.57 -8.58
C LEU A 218 13.97 -4.08 -8.93
N ASN A 219 13.36 -3.82 -10.09
CA ASN A 219 13.37 -2.53 -10.78
C ASN A 219 12.02 -1.78 -10.69
N LEU A 220 12.01 -0.66 -9.95
CA LEU A 220 10.94 0.35 -9.99
C LEU A 220 11.47 1.64 -10.65
N PRO A 221 10.70 2.30 -11.53
CA PRO A 221 11.12 3.57 -12.11
C PRO A 221 11.09 4.69 -11.06
N SER A 222 12.05 5.61 -11.11
CA SER A 222 12.02 6.85 -10.35
C SER A 222 11.16 7.90 -11.06
N LEU A 223 10.38 8.66 -10.28
CA LEU A 223 9.50 9.73 -10.78
C LEU A 223 9.95 11.11 -10.30
N ASP A 224 9.71 12.14 -11.09
CA ASP A 224 9.77 13.55 -10.67
C ASP A 224 8.43 13.99 -10.04
N ARG A 225 8.36 15.23 -9.56
CA ARG A 225 7.10 15.84 -9.05
C ARG A 225 5.97 15.87 -10.08
N ASN A 226 6.28 15.82 -11.36
CA ASN A 226 5.33 15.90 -12.47
C ASN A 226 4.93 14.51 -13.00
N ASP A 227 5.26 13.42 -12.29
CA ASP A 227 4.99 12.05 -12.71
C ASP A 227 5.71 11.64 -14.03
N ASN A 228 6.79 12.34 -14.40
CA ASN A 228 7.64 11.90 -15.49
C ASN A 228 8.62 10.83 -14.99
N VAL A 229 8.83 9.79 -15.80
CA VAL A 229 9.84 8.77 -15.52
C VAL A 229 11.22 9.39 -15.75
N ILE A 230 12.02 9.51 -14.68
CA ILE A 230 13.35 10.10 -14.74
C ILE A 230 14.35 9.13 -15.40
N SER A 231 14.18 7.81 -15.21
CA SER A 231 15.00 6.80 -15.89
C SER A 231 14.35 5.40 -15.86
N GLU A 232 14.43 4.67 -16.99
CA GLU A 232 14.03 3.25 -17.12
C GLU A 232 15.10 2.27 -16.62
N ARG A 233 16.33 2.74 -16.37
CA ARG A 233 17.47 1.94 -15.93
C ARG A 233 18.08 2.56 -14.68
N VAL A 234 17.49 2.32 -13.52
CA VAL A 234 18.19 2.51 -12.25
C VAL A 234 17.79 1.38 -11.35
N ASP A 235 18.56 0.29 -11.38
CA ASP A 235 18.34 -0.90 -10.55
C ASP A 235 18.38 -0.62 -9.01
N HIS A 236 18.43 0.65 -8.56
CA HIS A 236 18.69 1.04 -7.18
C HIS A 236 18.06 2.41 -6.80
N LEU A 237 16.75 2.50 -6.56
CA LEU A 237 16.26 3.56 -5.65
C LEU A 237 16.99 3.34 -4.31
N ASN A 238 17.79 4.31 -3.92
CA ASN A 238 18.59 4.25 -2.71
C ASN A 238 18.64 5.63 -2.06
N PRO A 239 18.98 5.73 -0.77
CA PRO A 239 19.10 7.02 -0.08
C PRO A 239 19.85 8.10 -0.88
N LYS A 240 20.93 7.75 -1.58
CA LYS A 240 21.74 8.71 -2.34
C LYS A 240 21.05 9.28 -3.58
N SER A 241 20.04 8.60 -4.14
CA SER A 241 19.30 9.10 -5.30
C SER A 241 18.18 10.08 -4.91
N TRP A 242 17.87 10.17 -3.62
CA TRP A 242 16.79 11.02 -3.14
C TRP A 242 17.26 12.48 -3.04
N GLN A 243 16.39 13.40 -3.45
CA GLN A 243 16.69 14.82 -3.56
C GLN A 243 15.89 15.68 -2.56
N GLY A 244 14.71 15.21 -2.16
CA GLY A 244 13.91 15.88 -1.14
C GLY A 244 14.56 15.83 0.24
N ASP A 245 14.21 16.82 1.09
CA ASP A 245 14.71 16.86 2.47
C ASP A 245 14.11 15.73 3.31
N VAL A 246 14.96 14.86 3.84
CA VAL A 246 14.56 13.70 4.64
C VAL A 246 14.95 13.79 6.11
N HIS A 247 15.39 14.96 6.58
CA HIS A 247 15.75 15.15 7.99
C HIS A 247 14.51 15.10 8.90
N THR A 248 14.60 14.36 10.00
CA THR A 248 13.45 14.16 10.90
C THR A 248 13.09 15.41 11.70
N GLN A 249 14.06 16.27 12.02
CA GLN A 249 13.83 17.54 12.73
C GLN A 249 12.84 18.46 12.01
N ALA A 250 12.86 18.51 10.68
CA ALA A 250 12.00 19.39 9.88
C ALA A 250 10.52 18.97 9.87
N VAL A 251 10.22 17.73 10.28
CA VAL A 251 8.88 17.14 10.19
C VAL A 251 8.00 17.50 11.39
N SER A 252 6.82 18.04 11.14
CA SER A 252 5.73 18.10 12.12
C SER A 252 4.67 17.05 11.79
N LEU A 253 4.72 15.91 12.49
CA LEU A 253 3.80 14.78 12.25
C LEU A 253 2.33 15.19 12.31
N GLN A 254 1.95 16.01 13.28
CA GLN A 254 0.56 16.47 13.42
C GLN A 254 0.15 17.39 12.26
N THR A 255 1.07 18.23 11.77
CA THR A 255 0.82 19.10 10.62
C THR A 255 0.64 18.25 9.36
N CYS A 256 1.56 17.33 9.07
CA CYS A 256 1.47 16.45 7.91
C CYS A 256 0.17 15.63 7.92
N TRP A 257 -0.20 15.10 9.10
CA TRP A 257 -1.46 14.37 9.27
C TRP A 257 -2.68 15.23 8.92
N LYS A 258 -2.77 16.44 9.49
CA LYS A 258 -3.90 17.37 9.23
C LYS A 258 -3.91 17.87 7.79
N GLN A 259 -2.76 18.09 7.19
CA GLN A 259 -2.64 18.60 5.84
C GLN A 259 -3.12 17.57 4.81
N GLY A 260 -2.76 16.29 4.97
CA GLY A 260 -3.29 15.22 4.13
C GLY A 260 -4.81 15.08 4.22
N ARG A 261 -5.38 15.20 5.43
CA ARG A 261 -6.84 15.25 5.63
C ARG A 261 -7.48 16.43 4.89
N LYS A 262 -6.88 17.62 5.02
CA LYS A 262 -7.39 18.85 4.39
C LYS A 262 -7.42 18.75 2.86
N ILE A 263 -6.44 18.10 2.24
CA ILE A 263 -6.43 17.85 0.78
C ILE A 263 -7.71 17.11 0.38
N ILE A 264 -8.08 16.06 1.11
CA ILE A 264 -9.29 15.27 0.82
C ILE A 264 -10.57 16.06 1.07
N GLU A 265 -10.66 16.79 2.19
CA GLU A 265 -11.86 17.57 2.52
C GLU A 265 -12.15 18.70 1.51
N VAL A 266 -11.10 19.24 0.87
CA VAL A 266 -11.22 20.27 -0.16
C VAL A 266 -11.58 19.65 -1.51
N SER A 267 -10.93 18.54 -1.88
CA SER A 267 -11.10 17.91 -3.18
C SER A 267 -12.40 17.12 -3.32
N TYR A 268 -12.91 16.52 -2.23
CA TYR A 268 -13.99 15.55 -2.26
C TYR A 268 -15.08 15.85 -1.21
N PRO A 269 -16.21 16.47 -1.62
CA PRO A 269 -17.30 16.79 -0.70
C PRO A 269 -17.86 15.58 0.05
N PHE A 270 -17.98 14.42 -0.61
CA PHE A 270 -18.46 13.19 0.03
C PHE A 270 -17.52 12.75 1.16
N ALA A 271 -16.21 12.87 0.96
CA ALA A 271 -15.22 12.45 1.95
C ALA A 271 -15.25 13.38 3.17
N LYS A 272 -15.44 14.69 2.97
CA LYS A 272 -15.63 15.65 4.05
C LYS A 272 -16.83 15.28 4.94
N GLU A 273 -17.95 14.90 4.33
CA GLU A 273 -19.14 14.47 5.06
C GLU A 273 -18.86 13.21 5.88
N VAL A 274 -18.26 12.19 5.28
CA VAL A 274 -17.89 10.93 5.96
C VAL A 274 -16.94 11.18 7.13
N LEU A 275 -15.90 11.99 6.94
CA LEU A 275 -14.92 12.32 7.98
C LEU A 275 -15.54 13.13 9.13
N THR A 276 -16.42 14.08 8.82
CA THR A 276 -17.13 14.86 9.85
C THR A 276 -18.06 13.97 10.68
N ASN A 277 -18.76 13.03 10.03
CA ASN A 277 -19.62 12.07 10.72
C ASN A 277 -18.81 11.13 11.62
N ALA A 278 -17.63 10.71 11.16
CA ALA A 278 -16.71 9.90 11.97
C ALA A 278 -16.22 10.65 13.22
N ASP A 279 -15.86 11.94 13.11
CA ASP A 279 -15.42 12.74 14.26
C ASP A 279 -16.50 12.89 15.34
N CYS A 280 -17.78 12.83 14.97
CA CYS A 280 -18.91 12.91 15.90
C CYS A 280 -19.13 11.61 16.69
N ASN A 281 -18.47 10.50 16.34
CA ASN A 281 -18.64 9.21 16.99
C ASN A 281 -17.30 8.67 17.52
N PRO A 282 -17.10 8.58 18.85
CA PRO A 282 -15.84 8.12 19.43
C PRO A 282 -15.52 6.65 19.14
N ASP A 283 -16.52 5.84 18.78
CA ASP A 283 -16.31 4.43 18.43
C ASP A 283 -15.74 4.28 17.00
N ILE A 284 -15.85 5.31 16.17
CA ILE A 284 -15.34 5.29 14.80
C ILE A 284 -13.89 5.75 14.78
N THR A 285 -13.01 4.83 14.40
CA THR A 285 -11.57 5.10 14.21
C THR A 285 -11.11 4.60 12.84
N LEU A 286 -9.87 4.90 12.45
CA LEU A 286 -9.32 4.39 11.19
C LEU A 286 -9.28 2.85 11.14
N LEU A 287 -9.06 2.19 12.27
CA LEU A 287 -9.10 0.74 12.37
C LEU A 287 -10.50 0.19 12.73
N SER A 288 -11.47 1.07 13.00
CA SER A 288 -12.85 0.73 13.37
C SER A 288 -13.86 1.60 12.61
N PRO A 289 -13.86 1.62 11.27
CA PRO A 289 -14.69 2.54 10.48
C PRO A 289 -16.20 2.36 10.70
N PHE A 290 -16.63 1.21 11.20
CA PHE A 290 -18.03 0.90 11.53
C PHE A 290 -18.26 0.71 13.04
N GLY A 291 -17.40 1.26 13.90
CA GLY A 291 -17.49 1.09 15.36
C GLY A 291 -16.99 -0.27 15.87
N THR A 292 -16.50 -1.15 14.99
CA THR A 292 -15.93 -2.46 15.34
C THR A 292 -14.51 -2.57 14.80
N LEU A 293 -13.57 -2.98 15.66
CA LEU A 293 -12.17 -3.14 15.32
C LEU A 293 -11.96 -4.22 14.24
N LEU A 294 -11.36 -3.84 13.11
CA LEU A 294 -11.22 -4.72 11.95
C LEU A 294 -10.00 -5.66 11.99
N VAL A 295 -9.04 -5.44 12.91
CA VAL A 295 -7.78 -6.20 13.00
C VAL A 295 -7.98 -7.71 13.27
N ARG A 296 -9.17 -8.14 13.71
CA ARG A 296 -9.51 -9.55 14.00
C ARG A 296 -10.47 -10.18 12.99
N THR A 297 -10.71 -9.54 11.86
CA THR A 297 -11.67 -10.04 10.87
C THR A 297 -11.09 -11.26 10.13
N PRO A 298 -11.83 -12.38 10.02
CA PRO A 298 -11.39 -13.53 9.23
C PRO A 298 -11.14 -13.17 7.75
N LEU A 299 -10.17 -13.84 7.12
CA LEU A 299 -9.85 -13.71 5.70
C LEU A 299 -11.00 -14.28 4.85
N ASP A 300 -11.41 -13.57 3.79
CA ASP A 300 -12.36 -14.11 2.80
C ASP A 300 -11.64 -15.13 1.88
N SER A 301 -12.38 -16.10 1.30
CA SER A 301 -11.82 -17.18 0.47
C SER A 301 -11.07 -16.70 -0.77
N ASP A 302 -11.40 -15.50 -1.25
CA ASP A 302 -10.82 -14.88 -2.44
C ASP A 302 -9.56 -14.06 -2.09
N ASP A 303 -9.30 -13.85 -0.80
CA ASP A 303 -8.11 -13.16 -0.25
C ASP A 303 -7.02 -14.15 0.19
N VAL A 304 -7.23 -15.46 -0.04
CA VAL A 304 -6.21 -16.49 0.24
C VAL A 304 -5.04 -16.25 -0.71
N GLU A 305 -3.88 -15.95 -0.13
CA GLU A 305 -2.63 -15.87 -0.87
C GLU A 305 -2.46 -17.15 -1.70
N ASP A 306 -2.30 -17.02 -3.03
CA ASP A 306 -1.73 -18.08 -3.86
C ASP A 306 -0.23 -18.20 -3.48
N ASN A 307 0.06 -18.51 -2.22
CA ASN A 307 1.39 -18.77 -1.71
C ASN A 307 1.71 -20.23 -2.03
N HIS A 308 1.94 -20.53 -3.32
CA HIS A 308 2.62 -21.75 -3.72
C HIS A 308 4.08 -21.68 -3.27
N ASN A 309 4.35 -21.71 -1.96
CA ASN A 309 5.62 -22.15 -1.38
C ASN A 309 5.64 -22.34 0.15
N LEU A 310 4.51 -22.21 0.84
CA LEU A 310 4.37 -22.77 2.19
C LEU A 310 3.26 -23.80 2.17
N LYS A 311 3.61 -25.02 1.74
CA LYS A 311 2.88 -26.19 2.22
C LYS A 311 3.04 -26.17 3.74
N SER A 312 1.95 -25.90 4.44
CA SER A 312 1.83 -26.31 5.83
C SER A 312 2.01 -27.83 5.87
N THR A 313 3.23 -28.28 6.17
CA THR A 313 3.44 -29.64 6.66
C THR A 313 2.79 -29.71 8.03
N SER A 314 1.48 -29.95 8.02
CA SER A 314 0.77 -30.53 9.16
C SER A 314 1.10 -32.02 9.18
N GLU A 315 2.37 -32.32 9.45
CA GLU A 315 2.80 -33.61 9.96
C GLU A 315 3.71 -33.31 11.15
N GLU A 316 3.15 -33.45 12.35
CA GLU A 316 3.92 -33.49 13.59
C GLU A 316 4.91 -34.65 13.48
N SER A 317 6.17 -34.35 13.17
CA SER A 317 7.27 -35.29 13.27
C SER A 317 7.77 -35.31 14.73
N PRO A 318 7.86 -36.48 15.40
CA PRO A 318 8.18 -36.57 16.83
C PRO A 318 9.60 -36.10 17.20
N ASP A 319 10.48 -35.88 16.22
CA ASP A 319 11.92 -35.66 16.42
C ASP A 319 12.31 -34.22 16.79
N VAL A 320 11.40 -33.23 16.65
CA VAL A 320 11.71 -31.81 16.94
C VAL A 320 11.63 -31.49 18.44
N MET A 321 10.99 -32.35 19.22
CA MET A 321 10.81 -32.20 20.68
C MET A 321 12.05 -32.61 21.50
N GLU A 322 13.03 -33.30 20.91
CA GLU A 322 14.20 -33.79 21.64
C GLU A 322 15.35 -32.76 21.63
N GLY A 323 15.50 -32.00 20.54
CA GLY A 323 16.49 -30.92 20.43
C GLY A 323 16.17 -29.69 21.29
N SER A 324 14.88 -29.38 21.49
CA SER A 324 14.49 -28.21 22.31
C SER A 324 14.61 -28.45 23.81
N ARG A 325 14.51 -29.72 24.27
CA ARG A 325 14.72 -30.08 25.69
C ARG A 325 16.19 -30.05 26.11
N MET A 326 17.13 -30.31 25.20
CA MET A 326 18.56 -30.28 25.53
C MET A 326 19.08 -28.85 25.78
N VAL A 327 18.50 -27.83 25.15
CA VAL A 327 18.97 -26.43 25.28
C VAL A 327 18.45 -25.78 26.57
N GLU A 328 17.29 -26.22 27.09
CA GLU A 328 16.76 -25.73 28.37
C GLU A 328 17.47 -26.37 29.59
N ASP A 329 17.90 -27.64 29.49
CA ASP A 329 18.61 -28.33 30.58
C ASP A 329 20.09 -27.90 30.72
N GLU A 330 20.73 -27.43 29.65
CA GLU A 330 22.09 -26.86 29.73
C GLU A 330 22.12 -25.44 30.32
N ALA A 331 21.04 -24.66 30.15
CA ALA A 331 20.92 -23.32 30.72
C ALA A 331 20.63 -23.36 32.24
N ALA A 332 20.06 -24.45 32.76
CA ALA A 332 19.76 -24.61 34.19
C ALA A 332 20.98 -25.06 35.03
N ASN A 333 22.04 -25.62 34.41
CA ASN A 333 23.22 -26.13 35.11
C ASN A 333 24.45 -25.21 35.04
N ALA A 334 24.33 -24.03 34.43
CA ALA A 334 25.36 -22.99 34.44
C ALA A 334 24.98 -21.87 35.43
N THR A 335 24.96 -22.19 36.72
CA THR A 335 25.05 -21.21 37.83
C THR A 335 26.25 -21.51 38.72
#